data_AF-A0A935WGN8-F1
#
_entry.id   AF-A0A935WGN8-F1
#
_cell.length_a   1.000
_cell.length_b   1.000
_cell.length_c   1.000
_cell.angle_alpha   90.00
_cell.angle_beta   90.00
_cell.angle_gamma   90.00
#
_symmetry.space_group_name_H-M   'P 1'
#
loop_
_entity.id
_entity.type
_entity.pdbx_description
1 polymer ?
#
loop_
_entity_poly.entity_id
_entity_poly.type
_entity_poly.pdbx_seq_one_letter_code
_entity_poly.pdbx_strand_id
1 'polypeptide(L)'
;MQNAGEAIRGTGSVTVTRGRVELAGPVPHLTGTLPPRRYATLAVCDSGTGMSPEVVAHLFEPFFTTKPVGEGTGLGLSTVHGIVGQAGGAVLVETAPGAGSCFTVYLPEQEGGAPPMPAGPAAGAPPEVRTILLVDDDDDLRDTLARILLRAGYHVRVAASAEAANALVAEAPEPLDLLITDSRLPDRSGVELTRELADGGRWLPVMFITGYSEDEVPASWLTQPGFRFLQKPFSMDEFLQAVEALLPPA
;
A
#
# COMPACT_ATOMS: atom_id res chain seq x y z
N MET A 1 -11.92 -7.41 4.33
CA MET A 1 -12.56 -8.64 3.82
C MET A 1 -11.59 -9.81 3.79
N GLN A 2 -10.39 -9.68 3.22
CA GLN A 2 -9.38 -10.75 3.26
C GLN A 2 -9.05 -11.19 4.70
N ASN A 3 -8.71 -10.25 5.59
CA ASN A 3 -8.45 -10.56 7.01
C ASN A 3 -9.62 -11.30 7.69
N ALA A 4 -10.86 -10.94 7.35
CA ALA A 4 -12.07 -11.59 7.86
C ALA A 4 -12.19 -13.06 7.41
N GLY A 5 -11.80 -13.36 6.16
CA GLY A 5 -11.75 -14.73 5.65
C GLY A 5 -10.66 -15.56 6.32
N GLU A 6 -9.48 -14.99 6.50
CA GLU A 6 -8.33 -15.66 7.14
C GLU A 6 -8.56 -15.92 8.64
N ALA A 7 -9.36 -15.09 9.31
CA ALA A 7 -9.69 -15.25 10.72
C ALA A 7 -10.67 -16.43 11.01
N ILE A 8 -11.35 -16.95 9.98
CA ILE A 8 -12.33 -18.03 10.14
C ILE A 8 -11.63 -19.38 10.07
N ARG A 9 -11.69 -20.16 11.16
CA ARG A 9 -11.23 -21.55 11.19
C ARG A 9 -12.38 -22.49 10.84
N GLY A 10 -12.35 -23.08 9.65
CA GLY A 10 -13.39 -23.98 9.17
C GLY A 10 -14.59 -23.23 8.58
N THR A 11 -15.81 -23.58 8.99
CA THR A 11 -17.02 -22.93 8.48
C THR A 11 -17.34 -21.69 9.31
N GLY A 12 -17.57 -20.56 8.64
CA GLY A 12 -18.00 -19.32 9.26
C GLY A 12 -18.68 -18.39 8.27
N SER A 13 -18.87 -17.13 8.66
CA SER A 13 -19.52 -16.13 7.82
C SER A 13 -18.75 -14.81 7.85
N VAL A 14 -18.78 -14.12 6.71
CA VAL A 14 -18.37 -12.72 6.58
C VAL A 14 -19.58 -11.94 6.09
N THR A 15 -19.95 -10.91 6.83
CA THR A 15 -21.08 -10.04 6.52
C THR A 15 -20.59 -8.64 6.20
N VAL A 16 -21.07 -8.09 5.09
CA VAL A 16 -20.78 -6.71 4.69
C VAL A 16 -22.08 -5.92 4.75
N THR A 17 -22.12 -4.91 5.62
CA THR A 17 -23.29 -4.05 5.80
C THR A 17 -22.94 -2.62 5.43
N ARG A 18 -23.79 -1.99 4.62
CA ARG A 18 -23.71 -0.56 4.32
C ARG A 18 -24.86 0.17 4.99
N GLY A 19 -24.63 1.40 5.44
CA GLY A 19 -25.66 2.19 6.09
C GLY A 19 -25.36 3.68 6.08
N ARG A 20 -26.23 4.41 6.78
CA ARG A 20 -26.01 5.80 7.17
C ARG A 20 -26.43 5.95 8.62
N VAL A 21 -25.72 6.81 9.35
CA VAL A 21 -26.01 7.11 10.74
C VAL A 21 -25.79 8.59 11.00
N GLU A 22 -26.67 9.18 11.80
CA GLU A 22 -26.51 10.52 12.34
C GLU A 22 -26.07 10.38 13.80
N LEU A 23 -24.84 10.79 14.10
CA LEU A 23 -24.31 10.76 15.45
C LEU A 23 -24.79 12.01 16.19
N ALA A 24 -25.60 11.80 17.24
CA ALA A 24 -26.13 12.89 18.07
C ALA A 24 -25.07 13.47 19.03
N GLY A 25 -23.99 12.73 19.31
CA GLY A 25 -22.92 13.13 20.20
C GLY A 25 -21.58 12.54 19.76
N PRO A 26 -20.47 12.97 20.39
CA PRO A 26 -19.16 12.45 20.10
C PRO A 26 -19.03 10.96 20.44
N VAL A 27 -18.41 10.18 19.57
CA VAL A 27 -18.17 8.74 19.77
C VAL A 27 -16.66 8.48 19.88
N PRO A 28 -16.15 8.01 21.04
CA PRO A 28 -14.74 7.63 21.18
C PRO A 28 -14.37 6.45 20.28
N HIS A 29 -13.12 6.44 19.81
CA HIS A 29 -12.53 5.31 19.10
C HIS A 29 -11.02 5.24 19.42
N LEU A 30 -10.34 4.20 18.91
CA LEU A 30 -8.95 3.87 19.27
C LEU A 30 -7.96 5.04 19.12
N THR A 31 -8.17 5.93 18.14
CA THR A 31 -7.25 7.02 17.81
C THR A 31 -7.85 8.41 18.02
N GLY A 32 -9.00 8.54 18.70
CA GLY A 32 -9.61 9.84 18.95
C GLY A 32 -11.11 9.81 19.20
N THR A 33 -11.82 10.79 18.66
CA THR A 33 -13.28 10.92 18.83
C THR A 33 -13.93 11.34 17.52
N LEU A 34 -14.98 10.63 17.11
CA LEU A 34 -15.83 11.00 15.99
C LEU A 34 -16.80 12.12 16.42
N PRO A 35 -16.84 13.27 15.75
CA PRO A 35 -17.76 14.35 16.08
C PRO A 35 -19.22 14.01 15.70
N PRO A 36 -20.21 14.70 16.31
CA PRO A 36 -21.61 14.54 15.94
C PRO A 36 -21.90 15.12 14.55
N ARG A 37 -22.29 14.26 13.61
CA ARG A 37 -22.77 14.60 12.25
C ARG A 37 -23.29 13.34 11.53
N ARG A 38 -23.65 13.48 10.24
CA ARG A 38 -24.02 12.36 9.37
C ARG A 38 -22.80 11.65 8.80
N TYR A 39 -22.88 10.33 8.80
CA TYR A 39 -21.87 9.43 8.27
C TYR A 39 -22.51 8.39 7.35
N ALA A 40 -21.84 8.10 6.24
CA ALA A 40 -22.00 6.82 5.56
C ALA A 40 -21.20 5.76 6.32
N THR A 41 -21.75 4.55 6.45
CA THR A 41 -21.10 3.45 7.15
C THR A 41 -20.89 2.25 6.25
N LEU A 42 -19.75 1.59 6.41
CA LEU A 42 -19.45 0.28 5.84
C LEU A 42 -18.88 -0.61 6.95
N ALA A 43 -19.63 -1.62 7.34
CA ALA A 43 -19.23 -2.60 8.34
C ALA A 43 -18.86 -3.93 7.67
N VAL A 44 -17.73 -4.50 8.07
CA VAL A 44 -17.30 -5.85 7.71
C VAL A 44 -17.17 -6.64 9.01
N CYS A 45 -18.08 -7.58 9.22
CA CYS A 45 -18.05 -8.45 10.39
C CYS A 45 -17.75 -9.90 10.00
N ASP A 46 -16.93 -10.59 10.77
CA ASP A 46 -16.65 -12.02 10.64
C ASP A 46 -17.04 -12.79 11.91
N SER A 47 -17.25 -14.10 11.75
CA SER A 47 -17.44 -15.04 12.86
C SER A 47 -16.14 -15.80 13.18
N GLY A 48 -14.98 -15.17 12.97
CA GLY A 48 -13.67 -15.76 13.14
C GLY A 48 -13.20 -15.80 14.59
N THR A 49 -11.89 -15.90 14.79
CA THR A 49 -11.29 -16.04 16.13
C THR A 49 -11.36 -14.78 16.99
N GLY A 50 -11.66 -13.62 16.41
CA GLY A 50 -11.54 -12.33 17.09
C GLY A 50 -10.11 -12.02 17.50
N MET A 51 -9.95 -10.91 18.24
CA MET A 51 -8.67 -10.34 18.66
C MET A 51 -8.62 -10.08 20.17
N SER A 52 -7.43 -10.23 20.76
CA SER A 52 -7.17 -9.85 22.16
C SER A 52 -7.03 -8.33 22.32
N PRO A 53 -7.16 -7.78 23.55
CA PRO A 53 -6.95 -6.35 23.79
C PRO A 53 -5.56 -5.84 23.37
N GLU A 54 -4.53 -6.69 23.52
CA GLU A 54 -3.15 -6.37 23.11
C GLU A 54 -3.04 -6.20 21.59
N VAL A 55 -3.65 -7.12 20.83
CA VAL A 55 -3.71 -7.02 19.37
C VAL A 55 -4.48 -5.78 18.95
N VAL A 56 -5.60 -5.49 19.63
CA VAL A 56 -6.43 -4.32 19.32
C VAL A 56 -5.67 -3.00 19.52
N ALA A 57 -4.79 -2.92 20.51
CA ALA A 57 -4.01 -1.72 20.77
C ALA A 57 -3.04 -1.38 19.62
N HIS A 58 -2.54 -2.37 18.90
CA HIS A 58 -1.51 -2.21 17.86
C HIS A 58 -2.04 -2.49 16.43
N LEU A 59 -3.32 -2.85 16.28
CA LEU A 59 -3.87 -3.37 15.01
C LEU A 59 -3.76 -2.39 13.81
N PHE A 60 -3.63 -1.09 14.09
CA PHE A 60 -3.46 -0.03 13.09
C PHE A 60 -2.01 0.43 12.93
N GLU A 61 -1.07 -0.15 13.68
CA GLU A 61 0.34 0.17 13.52
C GLU A 61 0.87 -0.43 12.21
N PRO A 62 1.66 0.33 11.43
CA PRO A 62 2.34 -0.20 10.26
C PRO A 62 3.18 -1.43 10.61
N PHE A 63 3.16 -2.45 9.75
CA PHE A 63 3.91 -3.71 9.91
C PHE A 63 3.50 -4.58 11.09
N PHE A 64 2.53 -4.17 11.90
CA PHE A 64 1.99 -5.04 12.95
C PHE A 64 1.18 -6.17 12.34
N THR A 65 1.60 -7.41 12.63
CA THR A 65 0.91 -8.62 12.18
C THR A 65 1.00 -9.70 13.27
N THR A 66 -0.08 -10.44 13.47
CA THR A 66 -0.09 -11.63 14.33
C THR A 66 0.20 -12.92 13.56
N LYS A 67 0.49 -12.80 12.25
CA LYS A 67 0.77 -13.93 11.38
C LYS A 67 2.23 -14.35 11.44
N PRO A 68 2.57 -15.59 11.03
CA PRO A 68 3.96 -16.01 10.85
C PRO A 68 4.74 -15.06 9.92
N VAL A 69 6.06 -15.05 10.09
CA VAL A 69 6.98 -14.29 9.23
C VAL A 69 6.77 -14.71 7.77
N GLY A 70 6.44 -13.74 6.91
CA GLY A 70 6.20 -13.94 5.48
C GLY A 70 4.77 -14.33 5.08
N GLU A 71 3.78 -14.24 5.98
CA GLU A 71 2.36 -14.53 5.67
C GLU A 71 1.43 -13.30 5.81
N GLY A 72 2.00 -12.12 5.98
CA GLY A 72 1.25 -10.87 5.93
C GLY A 72 2.09 -9.64 6.30
N THR A 73 2.05 -8.64 5.42
CA THR A 73 2.81 -7.38 5.56
C THR A 73 2.47 -6.53 6.78
N GLY A 74 1.33 -6.77 7.45
CA GLY A 74 0.83 -5.89 8.51
C GLY A 74 0.39 -4.49 8.04
N LEU A 75 0.30 -4.25 6.72
CA LEU A 75 0.00 -2.92 6.16
C LEU A 75 -1.50 -2.70 5.86
N GLY A 76 -2.30 -3.76 5.81
CA GLY A 76 -3.69 -3.66 5.36
C GLY A 76 -4.56 -2.74 6.22
N LEU A 77 -4.54 -2.93 7.55
CA LEU A 77 -5.39 -2.17 8.46
C LEU A 77 -4.85 -0.77 8.73
N SER A 78 -3.53 -0.59 8.81
CA SER A 78 -2.89 0.73 8.91
C SER A 78 -3.20 1.60 7.69
N THR A 79 -3.21 1.01 6.48
CA THR A 79 -3.61 1.72 5.25
C THR A 79 -5.09 2.13 5.28
N VAL A 80 -5.99 1.23 5.68
CA VAL A 80 -7.43 1.55 5.80
C VAL A 80 -7.64 2.68 6.81
N HIS A 81 -6.94 2.62 7.96
CA HIS A 81 -7.00 3.67 8.98
C HIS A 81 -6.52 5.03 8.45
N GLY A 82 -5.40 5.06 7.71
CA GLY A 82 -4.88 6.27 7.07
C GLY A 82 -5.85 6.89 6.05
N ILE A 83 -6.33 6.10 5.08
CA ILE A 83 -7.27 6.56 4.05
C ILE A 83 -8.56 7.12 4.68
N VAL A 84 -9.12 6.40 5.65
CA VAL A 84 -10.34 6.82 6.33
C VAL A 84 -10.11 8.08 7.15
N GLY A 85 -8.98 8.20 7.84
CA GLY A 85 -8.59 9.39 8.59
C GLY A 85 -8.43 10.63 7.70
N GLN A 86 -7.78 10.50 6.54
CA GLN A 86 -7.64 11.58 5.56
C GLN A 86 -8.98 12.05 5.00
N ALA A 87 -9.94 11.13 4.84
CA ALA A 87 -11.31 11.48 4.48
C ALA A 87 -12.11 12.12 5.63
N GLY A 88 -11.48 12.39 6.79
CA GLY A 88 -12.12 12.90 8.00
C GLY A 88 -13.05 11.87 8.67
N GLY A 89 -12.87 10.60 8.37
CA GLY A 89 -13.61 9.48 8.92
C GLY A 89 -12.91 8.82 10.11
N ALA A 90 -13.45 7.69 10.56
CA ALA A 90 -12.76 6.80 11.50
C ALA A 90 -13.16 5.33 11.28
N VAL A 91 -12.34 4.43 11.80
CA VAL A 91 -12.62 2.99 11.86
C VAL A 91 -12.87 2.59 13.31
N LEU A 92 -14.05 2.06 13.60
CA LEU A 92 -14.38 1.48 14.89
C LEU A 92 -14.27 -0.04 14.79
N VAL A 93 -13.80 -0.64 15.87
CA VAL A 93 -13.55 -2.09 15.93
C VAL A 93 -14.24 -2.66 17.15
N GLU A 94 -15.11 -3.63 16.92
CA GLU A 94 -15.79 -4.41 17.95
C GLU A 94 -15.32 -5.86 17.81
N THR A 95 -14.62 -6.37 18.82
CA THR A 95 -13.99 -7.70 18.75
C THR A 95 -13.77 -8.23 20.17
N ALA A 96 -13.84 -9.55 20.31
CA ALA A 96 -13.37 -10.26 21.49
C ALA A 96 -12.86 -11.65 21.09
N PRO A 97 -11.92 -12.25 21.84
CA PRO A 97 -11.46 -13.61 21.56
C PRO A 97 -12.62 -14.60 21.50
N GLY A 98 -12.76 -15.30 20.37
CA GLY A 98 -13.81 -16.27 20.08
C GLY A 98 -15.15 -15.69 19.61
N ALA A 99 -15.31 -14.37 19.56
CA ALA A 99 -16.55 -13.70 19.15
C ALA A 99 -16.56 -13.21 17.69
N GLY A 100 -15.43 -13.34 16.99
CA GLY A 100 -15.21 -12.70 15.69
C GLY A 100 -14.85 -11.22 15.84
N SER A 101 -14.78 -10.54 14.70
CA SER A 101 -14.46 -9.10 14.65
C SER A 101 -15.45 -8.38 13.77
N CYS A 102 -15.80 -7.15 14.13
CA CYS A 102 -16.48 -6.23 13.24
C CYS A 102 -15.74 -4.90 13.13
N PHE A 103 -15.41 -4.52 11.90
CA PHE A 103 -14.79 -3.25 11.56
C PHE A 103 -15.82 -2.37 10.88
N THR A 104 -16.15 -1.23 11.49
CA THR A 104 -17.08 -0.26 10.92
C THR A 104 -16.34 1.01 10.52
N VAL A 105 -16.31 1.27 9.21
CA VAL A 105 -15.80 2.50 8.63
C VAL A 105 -16.89 3.57 8.65
N TYR A 106 -16.59 4.73 9.21
CA TYR A 106 -17.42 5.93 9.22
C TYR A 106 -16.80 6.97 8.32
N LEU A 107 -17.52 7.38 7.26
CA LEU A 107 -17.10 8.46 6.37
C LEU A 107 -18.09 9.61 6.47
N PRO A 108 -17.64 10.87 6.66
CA PRO A 108 -18.54 12.01 6.62
C PRO A 108 -19.39 12.04 5.37
N GLU A 109 -20.68 12.30 5.54
CA GLU A 109 -21.49 12.74 4.41
C GLU A 109 -21.10 14.18 4.06
N GLN A 110 -20.70 14.41 2.80
CA GLN A 110 -20.42 15.76 2.31
C GLN A 110 -21.74 16.50 2.09
N GLU A 111 -21.82 17.74 2.57
CA GLU A 111 -22.93 18.64 2.22
C GLU A 111 -22.64 19.29 0.87
N GLY A 112 -23.51 19.03 -0.11
CA GLY A 112 -23.29 19.38 -1.51
C GLY A 112 -22.92 18.13 -2.31
N GLY A 113 -23.66 17.90 -3.40
CA GLY A 113 -23.43 16.74 -4.27
C GLY A 113 -21.95 16.61 -4.63
N ALA A 114 -21.47 15.37 -4.70
CA ALA A 114 -20.07 15.08 -4.98
C ALA A 114 -19.58 16.00 -6.11
N PRO A 115 -18.45 16.71 -5.95
CA PRO A 115 -17.81 17.29 -7.12
C PRO A 115 -17.71 16.17 -8.15
N PRO A 116 -18.03 16.42 -9.43
CA PRO A 116 -17.93 15.38 -10.45
C PRO A 116 -16.57 14.74 -10.26
N MET A 117 -16.55 13.41 -10.08
CA MET A 117 -15.32 12.62 -10.14
C MET A 117 -14.52 13.23 -11.29
N PRO A 118 -13.27 13.67 -11.09
CA PRO A 118 -12.48 14.13 -12.22
C PRO A 118 -12.60 13.03 -13.25
N ALA A 119 -13.27 13.34 -14.37
CA ALA A 119 -13.27 12.44 -15.49
C ALA A 119 -11.80 12.18 -15.74
N GLY A 120 -11.38 10.91 -15.65
CA GLY A 120 -10.03 10.53 -16.04
C GLY A 120 -9.71 11.24 -17.36
N PRO A 121 -8.48 11.76 -17.50
CA PRO A 121 -8.16 12.81 -18.46
C PRO A 121 -8.87 12.59 -19.79
N ALA A 122 -9.65 13.60 -20.19
CA ALA A 122 -10.45 13.57 -21.42
C ALA A 122 -9.56 13.17 -22.60
N ALA A 123 -10.11 12.32 -23.47
CA ALA A 123 -9.47 11.74 -24.65
C ALA A 123 -8.72 12.77 -25.54
N GLY A 124 -7.46 13.03 -25.18
CA GLY A 124 -6.36 13.19 -26.12
C GLY A 124 -5.80 11.80 -26.46
N ALA A 125 -4.79 11.72 -27.34
CA ALA A 125 -4.12 10.46 -27.68
C ALA A 125 -3.86 9.59 -26.43
N PRO A 126 -4.00 8.25 -26.52
CA PRO A 126 -3.89 7.38 -25.34
C PRO A 126 -2.59 7.73 -24.59
N PRO A 127 -2.66 8.02 -23.27
CA PRO A 127 -1.44 8.29 -22.51
C PRO A 127 -0.49 7.10 -22.71
N GLU A 128 0.78 7.38 -22.99
CA GLU A 128 1.80 6.34 -22.99
C GLU A 128 1.75 5.68 -21.60
N VAL A 129 1.28 4.43 -21.56
CA VAL A 129 1.15 3.71 -20.31
C VAL A 129 2.56 3.44 -19.80
N ARG A 130 2.92 4.07 -18.69
CA ARG A 130 4.28 3.96 -18.13
C ARG A 130 4.48 2.61 -17.45
N THR A 131 5.63 2.02 -17.69
CA THR A 131 5.99 0.69 -17.19
C THR A 131 7.03 0.80 -16.08
N ILE A 132 6.69 0.26 -14.91
CA ILE A 132 7.54 0.21 -13.73
C ILE A 132 8.09 -1.22 -13.57
N LEU A 133 9.40 -1.33 -13.39
CA LEU A 133 10.03 -2.57 -12.95
C LEU A 133 10.15 -2.54 -11.42
N LEU A 134 9.44 -3.43 -10.73
CA LEU A 134 9.45 -3.58 -9.28
C LEU A 134 10.25 -4.82 -8.88
N VAL A 135 11.31 -4.64 -8.09
CA VAL A 135 12.22 -5.70 -7.66
C VAL A 135 12.29 -5.72 -6.14
N ASP A 136 11.76 -6.76 -5.51
CA ASP A 136 11.74 -6.91 -4.05
C ASP A 136 11.68 -8.41 -3.74
N ASP A 137 12.43 -8.89 -2.75
CA ASP A 137 12.50 -10.31 -2.40
C ASP A 137 11.37 -10.74 -1.44
N ASP A 138 10.70 -9.79 -0.81
CA ASP A 138 9.50 -10.03 -0.01
C ASP A 138 8.27 -10.13 -0.92
N ASP A 139 7.81 -11.37 -1.12
CA ASP A 139 6.66 -11.70 -1.98
C ASP A 139 5.40 -10.90 -1.59
N ASP A 140 5.12 -10.76 -0.29
CA ASP A 140 3.92 -10.10 0.22
C ASP A 140 3.96 -8.59 -0.02
N LEU A 141 5.13 -7.97 0.21
CA LEU A 141 5.34 -6.56 -0.05
C LEU A 141 5.30 -6.29 -1.56
N ARG A 142 6.04 -7.06 -2.35
CA ARG A 142 6.09 -6.95 -3.82
C ARG A 142 4.69 -7.01 -4.43
N ASP A 143 3.89 -7.99 -4.04
CA ASP A 143 2.51 -8.15 -4.50
C ASP A 143 1.62 -6.97 -4.09
N THR A 144 1.82 -6.46 -2.88
CA THR A 144 1.08 -5.30 -2.37
C THR A 144 1.39 -4.04 -3.17
N LEU A 145 2.67 -3.73 -3.36
CA LEU A 145 3.12 -2.57 -4.14
C LEU A 145 2.71 -2.68 -5.60
N ALA A 146 2.84 -3.87 -6.22
CA ALA A 146 2.41 -4.10 -7.60
C ALA A 146 0.91 -3.83 -7.78
N ARG A 147 0.05 -4.31 -6.87
CA ARG A 147 -1.39 -4.04 -6.92
C ARG A 147 -1.73 -2.56 -6.77
N ILE A 148 -0.94 -1.81 -6.00
CA ILE A 148 -1.13 -0.36 -5.82
C ILE A 148 -0.77 0.39 -7.10
N LEU A 149 0.39 0.09 -7.68
CA LEU A 149 0.84 0.68 -8.94
C LEU A 149 -0.12 0.39 -10.11
N LEU A 150 -0.59 -0.86 -10.23
CA LEU A 150 -1.60 -1.25 -11.23
C LEU A 150 -2.89 -0.44 -11.09
N ARG A 151 -3.36 -0.21 -9.85
CA ARG A 151 -4.55 0.61 -9.59
C ARG A 151 -4.33 2.10 -9.87
N ALA A 152 -3.10 2.58 -9.73
CA ALA A 152 -2.70 3.93 -10.10
C ALA A 152 -2.54 4.13 -11.62
N GLY A 153 -2.70 3.07 -12.43
CA GLY A 153 -2.69 3.15 -13.89
C GLY A 153 -1.35 2.84 -14.55
N TYR A 154 -0.36 2.34 -13.79
CA TYR A 154 0.92 1.92 -14.32
C TYR A 154 0.89 0.47 -14.82
N HIS A 155 1.71 0.15 -15.82
CA HIS A 155 2.12 -1.23 -16.07
C HIS A 155 3.22 -1.62 -15.08
N VAL A 156 3.17 -2.84 -14.56
CA VAL A 156 4.13 -3.30 -13.55
C VAL A 156 4.71 -4.64 -13.99
N ARG A 157 6.04 -4.70 -14.02
CA ARG A 157 6.80 -5.94 -14.17
C ARG A 157 7.45 -6.24 -12.82
N VAL A 158 7.25 -7.45 -12.32
CA VAL A 158 7.72 -7.83 -10.98
C VAL A 158 8.86 -8.85 -11.08
N ALA A 159 9.89 -8.68 -10.25
CA ALA A 159 10.98 -9.63 -10.09
C ALA A 159 11.30 -9.83 -8.61
N ALA A 160 11.70 -11.05 -8.26
CA ALA A 160 12.10 -11.40 -6.89
C ALA A 160 13.63 -11.29 -6.66
N SER A 161 14.40 -11.04 -7.71
CA SER A 161 15.86 -10.94 -7.67
C SER A 161 16.38 -10.08 -8.80
N ALA A 162 17.63 -9.64 -8.72
CA ALA A 162 18.24 -8.87 -9.80
C ALA A 162 18.47 -9.70 -11.07
N GLU A 163 18.75 -11.00 -10.94
CA GLU A 163 18.81 -11.93 -12.07
C GLU A 163 17.47 -12.02 -12.81
N ALA A 164 16.36 -12.19 -12.08
CA ALA A 164 15.02 -12.19 -12.68
C ALA A 164 14.69 -10.83 -13.33
N ALA A 165 15.10 -9.73 -12.70
CA ALA A 165 14.92 -8.39 -13.25
C ALA A 165 15.67 -8.23 -14.59
N ASN A 166 16.95 -8.61 -14.65
CA ASN A 166 17.75 -8.57 -15.87
C ASN A 166 17.18 -9.47 -16.97
N ALA A 167 16.71 -10.66 -16.64
CA ALA A 167 16.03 -11.54 -17.60
C ALA A 167 14.79 -10.88 -18.20
N LEU A 168 13.96 -10.25 -17.36
CA LEU A 168 12.80 -9.48 -17.82
C LEU A 168 13.21 -8.31 -18.74
N VAL A 169 14.26 -7.57 -18.41
CA VAL A 169 14.75 -6.48 -19.26
C VAL A 169 15.29 -6.99 -20.61
N ALA A 170 15.94 -8.16 -20.62
CA ALA A 170 16.46 -8.76 -21.84
C ALA A 170 15.35 -9.30 -22.77
N GLU A 171 14.28 -9.86 -22.19
CA GLU A 171 13.17 -10.47 -22.94
C GLU A 171 12.19 -9.46 -23.56
N ALA A 172 12.09 -8.24 -23.01
CA ALA A 172 11.15 -7.24 -23.49
C ALA A 172 11.87 -5.95 -23.95
N PRO A 173 11.75 -5.58 -25.24
CA PRO A 173 12.31 -4.32 -25.76
C PRO A 173 11.48 -3.08 -25.39
N GLU A 174 10.34 -3.27 -24.71
CA GLU A 174 9.45 -2.20 -24.27
C GLU A 174 10.18 -1.23 -23.32
N PRO A 175 9.89 0.08 -23.40
CA PRO A 175 10.51 1.06 -22.51
C PRO A 175 10.07 0.78 -21.07
N LEU A 176 11.06 0.77 -20.17
CA LEU A 176 10.83 0.93 -18.75
C LEU A 176 10.96 2.42 -18.42
N ASP A 177 10.14 2.91 -17.51
CA ASP A 177 10.10 4.32 -17.11
C ASP A 177 10.66 4.54 -15.71
N LEU A 178 10.60 3.52 -14.85
CA LEU A 178 11.08 3.58 -13.47
C LEU A 178 11.50 2.19 -13.00
N LEU A 179 12.64 2.13 -12.31
CA LEU A 179 13.01 1.00 -11.46
C LEU A 179 12.64 1.32 -10.01
N ILE A 180 11.92 0.41 -9.36
CA ILE A 180 11.75 0.39 -7.91
C ILE A 180 12.44 -0.87 -7.41
N THR A 181 13.42 -0.75 -6.52
CA THR A 181 14.18 -1.90 -6.02
C THR A 181 14.44 -1.82 -4.52
N ASP A 182 14.38 -2.94 -3.82
CA ASP A 182 15.01 -3.06 -2.49
C ASP A 182 16.54 -2.85 -2.63
N SER A 183 17.18 -2.26 -1.61
CA SER A 183 18.64 -2.18 -1.53
C SER A 183 19.28 -3.55 -1.38
N ARG A 184 18.61 -4.48 -0.69
CA ARG A 184 19.06 -5.86 -0.52
C ARG A 184 18.20 -6.79 -1.38
N LEU A 185 18.83 -7.45 -2.34
CA LEU A 185 18.22 -8.57 -3.05
C LEU A 185 19.02 -9.85 -2.73
N PRO A 186 18.43 -11.04 -2.90
CA PRO A 186 19.05 -12.30 -2.53
C PRO A 186 20.35 -12.61 -3.29
N ASP A 187 20.50 -12.10 -4.51
CA ASP A 187 21.65 -12.38 -5.38
C ASP A 187 22.70 -11.25 -5.37
N ARG A 188 22.29 -9.99 -5.31
CA ARG A 188 23.16 -8.80 -5.31
C ARG A 188 22.42 -7.57 -4.77
N SER A 189 23.08 -6.44 -4.61
CA SER A 189 22.41 -5.21 -4.18
C SER A 189 21.55 -4.58 -5.30
N GLY A 190 20.49 -3.87 -4.93
CA GLY A 190 19.71 -3.06 -5.89
C GLY A 190 20.57 -1.99 -6.58
N VAL A 191 21.63 -1.53 -5.91
CA VAL A 191 22.60 -0.59 -6.47
C VAL A 191 23.42 -1.24 -7.60
N GLU A 192 23.83 -2.49 -7.43
CA GLU A 192 24.51 -3.26 -8.48
C GLU A 192 23.58 -3.50 -9.67
N LEU A 193 22.34 -3.93 -9.43
CA LEU A 193 21.32 -4.06 -10.49
C LEU A 193 21.16 -2.76 -11.29
N THR A 194 21.07 -1.63 -10.59
CA THR A 194 20.93 -0.32 -11.23
C THR A 194 22.11 0.01 -12.14
N ARG A 195 23.35 -0.29 -11.71
CA ARG A 195 24.55 -0.07 -12.53
C ARG A 195 24.56 -0.97 -13.76
N GLU A 196 24.21 -2.24 -13.60
CA GLU A 196 24.15 -3.19 -14.72
C GLU A 196 23.14 -2.76 -15.79
N LEU A 197 21.96 -2.30 -15.37
CA LEU A 197 20.95 -1.77 -16.29
C LEU A 197 21.45 -0.51 -17.01
N ALA A 198 22.11 0.40 -16.29
CA ALA A 198 22.71 1.60 -16.86
C ALA A 198 23.82 1.28 -17.88
N ASP A 199 24.73 0.36 -17.56
CA ASP A 199 25.81 -0.11 -18.44
C ASP A 199 25.28 -0.85 -19.67
N GLY A 200 24.12 -1.51 -19.53
CA GLY A 200 23.35 -2.10 -20.64
C GLY A 200 22.63 -1.08 -21.53
N GLY A 201 22.82 0.23 -21.30
CA GLY A 201 22.23 1.31 -22.09
C GLY A 201 20.81 1.70 -21.64
N ARG A 202 20.36 1.21 -20.48
CA ARG A 202 19.02 1.50 -19.92
C ARG A 202 19.15 2.39 -18.69
N TRP A 203 19.41 3.67 -18.91
CA TRP A 203 19.36 4.66 -17.83
C TRP A 203 17.90 5.00 -17.49
N LEU A 204 17.50 4.74 -16.24
CA LEU A 204 16.13 4.95 -15.74
C LEU A 204 16.17 5.78 -14.45
N PRO A 205 15.12 6.55 -14.15
CA PRO A 205 14.82 6.92 -12.77
C PRO A 205 14.77 5.67 -11.88
N VAL A 206 15.25 5.80 -10.64
CA VAL A 206 15.31 4.71 -9.67
C VAL A 206 14.78 5.16 -8.31
N MET A 207 13.88 4.36 -7.75
CA MET A 207 13.48 4.44 -6.34
C MET A 207 14.05 3.25 -5.58
N PHE A 208 14.88 3.52 -4.58
CA PHE A 208 15.34 2.53 -3.63
C PHE A 208 14.38 2.44 -2.46
N ILE A 209 13.95 1.23 -2.13
CA ILE A 209 13.28 0.95 -0.87
C ILE A 209 14.34 0.43 0.11
N THR A 210 14.60 1.16 1.20
CA THR A 210 15.74 0.88 2.09
C THR A 210 15.30 0.54 3.50
N GLY A 211 15.99 -0.40 4.15
CA GLY A 211 15.80 -0.70 5.58
C GLY A 211 16.47 0.30 6.53
N TYR A 212 16.52 -0.04 7.82
CA TYR A 212 17.09 0.77 8.92
C TYR A 212 18.62 0.93 8.90
N SER A 213 19.34 0.31 7.97
CA SER A 213 20.81 0.35 7.92
C SER A 213 21.27 1.43 6.92
N GLU A 214 21.89 2.49 7.42
CA GLU A 214 22.34 3.68 6.67
C GLU A 214 23.48 3.42 5.65
N ASP A 215 23.96 2.18 5.52
CA ASP A 215 25.25 1.86 4.87
C ASP A 215 25.18 1.38 3.41
N GLU A 216 24.02 1.34 2.76
CA GLU A 216 23.87 0.52 1.53
C GLU A 216 23.84 1.29 0.21
N VAL A 217 23.79 2.62 0.24
CA VAL A 217 23.70 3.43 -0.97
C VAL A 217 24.78 4.51 -0.96
N PRO A 218 25.61 4.65 -2.02
CA PRO A 218 26.61 5.70 -2.10
C PRO A 218 26.00 7.09 -1.91
N ALA A 219 26.61 7.92 -1.05
CA ALA A 219 26.18 9.30 -0.82
C ALA A 219 26.11 10.14 -2.11
N SER A 220 26.87 9.76 -3.13
CA SER A 220 26.84 10.38 -4.46
C SER A 220 25.52 10.19 -5.19
N TRP A 221 24.68 9.22 -4.81
CA TRP A 221 23.38 8.95 -5.44
C TRP A 221 22.23 9.66 -4.71
N LEU A 222 22.42 10.01 -3.43
CA LEU A 222 21.44 10.74 -2.61
C LEU A 222 21.04 12.11 -3.19
N THR A 223 21.89 12.70 -4.03
CA THR A 223 21.72 14.04 -4.59
C THR A 223 21.54 14.06 -6.10
N GLN A 224 21.54 12.88 -6.76
CA GLN A 224 21.41 12.82 -8.20
C GLN A 224 19.94 12.93 -8.65
N PRO A 225 19.63 13.79 -9.62
CA PRO A 225 18.32 13.83 -10.26
C PRO A 225 17.96 12.46 -10.83
N GLY A 226 16.72 12.01 -10.61
CA GLY A 226 16.24 10.69 -11.05
C GLY A 226 16.41 9.58 -10.02
N PHE A 227 17.04 9.83 -8.87
CA PHE A 227 17.11 8.88 -7.76
C PHE A 227 16.25 9.33 -6.58
N ARG A 228 15.53 8.39 -5.96
CA ARG A 228 14.87 8.60 -4.66
C ARG A 228 15.02 7.39 -3.76
N PHE A 229 14.82 7.66 -2.48
CA PHE A 229 14.91 6.69 -1.40
C PHE A 229 13.61 6.73 -0.62
N LEU A 230 13.06 5.56 -0.35
CA LEU A 230 11.88 5.37 0.48
C LEU A 230 12.27 4.42 1.62
N GLN A 231 12.40 4.98 2.82
CA GLN A 231 12.83 4.24 3.98
C GLN A 231 11.67 3.41 4.56
N LYS A 232 11.91 2.12 4.83
CA LYS A 232 11.04 1.26 5.65
C LYS A 232 11.19 1.69 7.12
N PRO A 233 10.10 1.88 7.89
CA PRO A 233 8.69 1.74 7.51
C PRO A 233 8.16 2.95 6.70
N PHE A 234 7.35 2.68 5.67
CA PHE A 234 6.65 3.71 4.88
C PHE A 234 5.16 3.39 4.74
N SER A 235 4.36 4.43 4.53
CA SER A 235 2.95 4.33 4.17
C SER A 235 2.74 4.22 2.66
N MET A 236 1.57 3.74 2.25
CA MET A 236 1.24 3.59 0.82
C MET A 236 1.12 4.94 0.10
N ASP A 237 0.69 5.98 0.81
CA ASP A 237 0.63 7.33 0.26
C ASP A 237 2.03 7.91 0.06
N GLU A 238 2.95 7.69 1.00
CA GLU A 238 4.37 8.06 0.83
C GLU A 238 4.98 7.31 -0.36
N PHE A 239 4.67 6.02 -0.53
CA PHE A 239 5.10 5.25 -1.69
C PHE A 239 4.58 5.83 -3.00
N LEU A 240 3.28 6.09 -3.11
CA LEU A 240 2.68 6.65 -4.34
C LEU A 240 3.20 8.06 -4.63
N GLN A 241 3.31 8.92 -3.62
CA GLN A 241 3.88 10.26 -3.79
C GLN A 241 5.33 10.21 -4.26
N ALA A 242 6.12 9.27 -3.73
CA ALA A 242 7.51 9.09 -4.17
C ALA A 242 7.59 8.64 -5.64
N VAL A 243 6.69 7.75 -6.06
CA VAL A 243 6.56 7.31 -7.47
C VAL A 243 6.15 8.47 -8.37
N GLU A 244 5.10 9.21 -8.02
CA GLU A 244 4.63 10.39 -8.78
C GLU A 244 5.70 11.48 -8.89
N ALA A 245 6.53 11.63 -7.86
CA ALA A 245 7.62 12.61 -7.87
C ALA A 245 8.82 12.20 -8.76
N LEU A 246 8.91 10.94 -9.19
CA LEU A 246 9.88 10.45 -10.17
C LEU A 246 9.27 10.32 -11.58
N LEU A 247 7.98 9.98 -11.62
CA LEU A 247 7.17 9.80 -12.82
C LEU A 247 5.97 10.76 -12.78
N PRO A 248 6.17 12.09 -12.98
CA PRO A 248 5.06 13.03 -12.99
C PRO A 248 4.07 12.66 -14.10
N PRO A 249 2.75 12.64 -13.86
CA PRO A 249 1.77 12.25 -14.87
C PRO A 249 1.94 13.07 -16.15
N ALA A 250 1.78 12.41 -17.30
CA ALA A 250 1.87 13.05 -18.62
C ALA A 250 0.76 14.10 -18.81
#